data_AF-A0A820AIU5-F1
#
_entry.id   AF-A0A820AIU5-F1
#
_cell.length_a   1.000
_cell.length_b   1.000
_cell.length_c   1.000
_cell.angle_alpha   90.00
_cell.angle_beta   90.00
_cell.angle_gamma   90.00
#
_symmetry.space_group_name_H-M   'P 1'
#
loop_
_entity.id
_entity.type
_entity.pdbx_description
1 polymer ?
#
loop_
_entity_poly.entity_id
_entity_poly.type
_entity_poly.pdbx_seq_one_letter_code
_entity_poly.pdbx_strand_id
1 'polypeptide(L)'
;MSNVYTIKVVLNGAEHGYLESTKVLAKQYLSIPLQIPSDGTTSDGVAYKYNANDYSVGNLDRDGKAEVACKTADGTRDGINVVIGDPYSDYRNSRDYILTGSEYLTVFNGEPRRVMATVDFVPARSTVASWSDNYGNHVNCFVAAVAYVDDRRSSLIMDRGYYTRHLIAHHQHLEKSKYASQGNRQMSIGDVDEDEKDEICNGASAIDDDGRGLYAKGKGYGDALHMTDIDPDRPGQEVWQCYESTGLYGQTGLALHDGKTG
;
A
#
# COMPACT_ATOMS: atom_id res chain seq x y z
N MET A 1 -8.19 36.41 -18.87
CA MET A 1 -7.16 36.35 -17.81
C MET A 1 -7.63 35.34 -16.77
N SER A 2 -6.82 34.36 -16.38
CA SER A 2 -7.19 33.42 -15.32
C SER A 2 -7.00 34.10 -13.97
N ASN A 3 -8.00 34.06 -13.10
CA ASN A 3 -7.86 34.54 -11.72
C ASN A 3 -6.74 33.75 -11.02
N VAL A 4 -5.98 34.45 -10.19
CA VAL A 4 -4.88 33.93 -9.38
C VAL A 4 -5.24 34.16 -7.92
N TYR A 5 -5.11 33.12 -7.11
CA TYR A 5 -5.48 33.14 -5.70
C TYR A 5 -4.24 32.91 -4.83
N THR A 6 -4.20 33.58 -3.69
CA THR A 6 -3.22 33.39 -2.62
C THR A 6 -3.98 33.28 -1.31
N ILE A 7 -3.49 32.45 -0.40
CA ILE A 7 -4.00 32.40 0.98
C ILE A 7 -3.00 33.16 1.87
N LYS A 8 -3.43 33.61 3.05
CA LYS A 8 -2.54 34.09 4.11
C LYS A 8 -3.08 33.57 5.43
N VAL A 9 -2.18 33.18 6.33
CA VAL A 9 -2.58 32.76 7.69
C VAL A 9 -2.62 34.00 8.57
N VAL A 10 -3.66 34.16 9.39
CA VAL A 10 -3.73 35.22 10.41
C VAL A 10 -3.52 34.58 11.78
N LEU A 11 -2.42 34.93 12.45
CA LEU A 11 -2.10 34.47 13.80
C LEU A 11 -2.03 35.68 14.72
N ASN A 12 -2.74 35.64 15.85
CA ASN A 12 -2.78 36.73 16.83
C ASN A 12 -3.08 38.11 16.23
N GLY A 13 -3.93 38.15 15.20
CA GLY A 13 -4.31 39.38 14.50
C GLY A 13 -3.28 39.92 13.50
N ALA A 14 -2.15 39.23 13.30
CA ALA A 14 -1.17 39.58 12.28
C ALA A 14 -1.23 38.59 11.10
N GLU A 15 -1.05 39.09 9.87
CA GLU A 15 -0.87 38.24 8.69
C GLU A 15 0.55 37.65 8.68
N HIS A 16 0.66 36.34 8.48
CA HIS A 16 1.91 35.61 8.41
C HIS A 16 2.07 34.86 7.07
N GLY A 17 3.30 34.86 6.56
CA GLY A 17 3.74 34.06 5.42
C GLY A 17 3.38 34.63 4.05
N TYR A 18 3.99 34.02 3.02
CA TYR A 18 3.61 34.11 1.62
C TYR A 18 3.00 32.76 1.22
N LEU A 19 1.90 32.75 0.46
CA LEU A 19 1.52 31.55 -0.28
C LEU A 19 1.93 31.66 -1.73
N GLU A 20 2.47 30.55 -2.24
CA GLU A 20 2.48 30.24 -3.65
C GLU A 20 1.11 30.54 -4.24
N SER A 21 1.10 31.28 -5.34
CA SER A 21 -0.13 31.64 -6.01
C SER A 21 -0.65 30.44 -6.80
N THR A 22 -1.92 30.07 -6.62
CA THR A 22 -2.56 29.04 -7.44
C THR A 22 -3.51 29.65 -8.48
N LYS A 23 -3.70 28.94 -9.58
CA LYS A 23 -4.62 29.34 -10.66
C LYS A 23 -5.91 28.54 -10.55
N VAL A 24 -7.01 29.13 -11.01
CA VAL A 24 -8.28 28.40 -11.14
C VAL A 24 -8.10 27.22 -12.09
N LEU A 25 -8.44 26.02 -11.62
CA LEU A 25 -8.52 24.85 -12.49
C LEU A 25 -9.61 25.08 -13.55
N ALA A 26 -9.30 24.75 -14.80
CA ALA A 26 -10.29 24.86 -15.88
C ALA A 26 -11.48 23.89 -15.70
N LYS A 27 -11.32 22.85 -14.86
CA LYS A 27 -12.32 21.82 -14.56
C LYS A 27 -12.28 21.50 -13.05
N GLN A 28 -13.31 20.81 -12.54
CA GLN A 28 -13.37 20.34 -11.14
C GLN A 28 -12.44 19.15 -10.85
N TYR A 29 -11.48 18.89 -11.73
CA TYR A 29 -10.45 17.87 -11.56
C TYR A 29 -9.11 18.39 -12.09
N LEU A 30 -8.02 17.89 -11.50
CA LEU A 30 -6.69 18.00 -12.05
C LEU A 30 -6.41 16.76 -12.90
N SER A 31 -6.10 16.95 -14.18
CA SER A 31 -5.67 15.84 -15.03
C SER A 31 -4.17 15.62 -14.86
N ILE A 32 -3.80 14.45 -14.36
CA ILE A 32 -2.42 13.95 -14.40
C ILE A 32 -2.32 13.01 -15.60
N PRO A 33 -1.64 13.43 -16.70
CA PRO A 33 -1.52 12.57 -17.87
C PRO A 33 -0.65 11.35 -17.54
N LEU A 34 -1.18 10.16 -17.81
CA LEU A 34 -0.45 8.90 -17.68
C LEU A 34 0.08 8.44 -19.04
N GLN A 35 1.29 7.87 -19.03
CA GLN A 35 1.81 7.13 -20.18
C GLN A 35 1.29 5.69 -20.08
N ILE A 36 0.11 5.45 -20.66
CA ILE A 36 -0.50 4.11 -20.66
C ILE A 36 0.26 3.23 -21.68
N PRO A 37 0.70 2.02 -21.30
CA PRO A 37 1.33 1.10 -22.24
C PRO A 37 0.39 0.73 -23.40
N SER A 38 0.96 0.34 -24.53
CA SER A 38 0.17 -0.17 -25.66
C SER A 38 -0.58 -1.46 -25.29
N ASP A 39 -1.77 -1.63 -25.88
CA ASP A 39 -2.53 -2.87 -25.82
C ASP A 39 -1.68 -4.07 -26.28
N GLY A 40 -1.98 -5.25 -25.75
CA GLY A 40 -1.21 -6.46 -26.03
C GLY A 40 -2.08 -7.68 -26.37
N THR A 41 -1.41 -8.80 -26.57
CA THR A 41 -2.03 -10.10 -26.81
C THR A 41 -1.33 -11.15 -25.95
N THR A 42 -2.12 -11.96 -25.25
CA THR A 42 -1.65 -13.10 -24.46
C THR A 42 -1.09 -14.19 -25.36
N SER A 43 -0.39 -15.15 -24.76
CA SER A 43 0.21 -16.28 -25.48
C SER A 43 -0.82 -17.18 -26.18
N ASP A 44 -2.08 -17.18 -25.74
CA ASP A 44 -3.21 -17.89 -26.34
C ASP A 44 -4.04 -17.07 -27.35
N GLY A 45 -3.58 -15.85 -27.68
CA GLY A 45 -4.18 -15.02 -28.72
C GLY A 45 -5.30 -14.08 -28.24
N VAL A 46 -5.51 -13.95 -26.93
CA VAL A 46 -6.52 -13.05 -26.35
C VAL A 46 -5.97 -11.63 -26.24
N ALA A 47 -6.70 -10.66 -26.78
CA ALA A 47 -6.32 -9.25 -26.69
C ALA A 47 -6.57 -8.69 -25.28
N TYR A 48 -5.68 -7.83 -24.78
CA TYR A 48 -5.85 -7.12 -23.51
C TYR A 48 -5.46 -5.65 -23.61
N LYS A 49 -6.01 -4.86 -22.68
CA LYS A 49 -5.77 -3.42 -22.54
C LYS A 49 -5.21 -3.12 -21.15
N TYR A 50 -4.42 -2.07 -21.03
CA TYR A 50 -4.00 -1.55 -19.73
C TYR A 50 -4.95 -0.45 -19.24
N ASN A 51 -5.34 -0.54 -17.98
CA ASN A 51 -6.00 0.54 -17.25
C ASN A 51 -5.12 0.90 -16.05
N ALA A 52 -5.07 2.18 -15.69
CA ALA A 52 -4.48 2.57 -14.42
C ALA A 52 -5.29 1.91 -13.28
N ASN A 53 -4.58 1.33 -12.31
CA ASN A 53 -5.17 0.67 -11.16
C ASN A 53 -4.44 1.15 -9.88
N ASP A 54 -4.48 0.38 -8.81
CA ASP A 54 -3.99 0.77 -7.48
C ASP A 54 -2.55 1.31 -7.46
N TYR A 55 -2.37 2.41 -6.74
CA TYR A 55 -1.09 3.01 -6.40
C TYR A 55 -1.15 3.60 -4.99
N SER A 56 -0.01 3.61 -4.29
CA SER A 56 0.13 4.35 -3.03
C SER A 56 0.79 5.68 -3.29
N VAL A 57 0.32 6.72 -2.59
CA VAL A 57 0.85 8.08 -2.67
C VAL A 57 1.20 8.58 -1.27
N GLY A 58 2.31 9.31 -1.18
CA GLY A 58 2.75 9.93 0.06
C GLY A 58 3.85 10.93 -0.21
N ASN A 59 4.01 11.92 0.68
CA ASN A 59 5.14 12.84 0.63
C ASN A 59 6.36 12.14 1.25
N LEU A 60 7.10 11.40 0.44
CA LEU A 60 8.15 10.47 0.87
C LEU A 60 9.51 11.17 0.99
N ASP A 61 9.74 12.24 0.23
CA ASP A 61 10.96 13.05 0.32
C ASP A 61 10.82 14.36 1.12
N ARG A 62 9.58 14.70 1.51
CA ARG A 62 9.21 15.87 2.34
C ARG A 62 9.35 17.22 1.65
N ASP A 63 9.32 17.27 0.33
CA ASP A 63 9.32 18.53 -0.41
C ASP A 63 7.94 19.24 -0.41
N GLY A 64 6.91 18.56 0.11
CA GLY A 64 5.53 19.08 0.16
C GLY A 64 4.65 18.60 -1.00
N LYS A 65 5.18 17.77 -1.89
CA LYS A 65 4.47 17.06 -2.95
C LYS A 65 4.38 15.57 -2.60
N ALA A 66 3.52 14.84 -3.30
CA ALA A 66 3.38 13.40 -3.11
C ALA A 66 4.09 12.64 -4.24
N GLU A 67 4.84 11.62 -3.85
CA GLU A 67 5.41 10.62 -4.72
C GLU A 67 4.42 9.48 -4.96
N VAL A 68 4.64 8.75 -6.04
CA VAL A 68 3.93 7.49 -6.34
C VAL A 68 4.88 6.34 -6.10
N ALA A 69 4.45 5.34 -5.35
CA ALA A 69 5.21 4.10 -5.18
C ALA A 69 4.40 2.89 -5.64
N CYS A 70 5.05 1.98 -6.36
CA CYS A 70 4.45 0.73 -6.77
C CYS A 70 5.48 -0.38 -7.01
N LYS A 71 5.00 -1.62 -7.05
CA LYS A 71 5.80 -2.75 -7.49
C LYS A 71 6.04 -2.66 -9.00
N THR A 72 7.29 -2.80 -9.41
CA THR A 72 7.72 -2.80 -10.82
C THR A 72 8.53 -4.06 -11.14
N ALA A 73 8.85 -4.25 -12.42
CA ALA A 73 9.66 -5.36 -12.91
C ALA A 73 10.61 -4.91 -14.03
N ASP A 74 11.48 -5.81 -14.48
CA ASP A 74 12.30 -5.61 -15.68
C ASP A 74 11.44 -5.09 -16.86
N GLY A 75 11.94 -4.08 -17.55
CA GLY A 75 11.28 -3.46 -18.71
C GLY A 75 10.24 -2.39 -18.37
N THR A 76 9.99 -2.14 -17.08
CA THR A 76 9.18 -0.99 -16.66
C THR A 76 9.86 0.31 -17.09
N ARG A 77 9.08 1.32 -17.51
CA ARG A 77 9.58 2.63 -17.91
C ARG A 77 8.92 3.74 -17.10
N ASP A 78 9.70 4.75 -16.74
CA ASP A 78 9.14 5.96 -16.13
C ASP A 78 8.57 6.94 -17.18
N GLY A 79 8.06 8.09 -16.70
CA GLY A 79 7.42 9.11 -17.53
C GLY A 79 8.37 9.86 -18.47
N ILE A 80 9.67 9.58 -18.42
CA ILE A 80 10.68 10.09 -19.37
C ILE A 80 11.39 8.95 -20.13
N ASN A 81 10.81 7.75 -20.11
CA ASN A 81 11.26 6.53 -20.81
C ASN A 81 12.56 5.88 -20.30
N VAL A 82 13.01 6.21 -19.08
CA VAL A 82 14.11 5.47 -18.44
C VAL A 82 13.61 4.06 -18.10
N VAL A 83 14.38 3.04 -18.48
CA VAL A 83 14.07 1.63 -18.21
C VAL A 83 14.55 1.25 -16.82
N ILE A 84 13.70 0.54 -16.09
CA ILE A 84 14.03 -0.17 -14.86
C ILE A 84 14.36 -1.62 -15.24
N GLY A 85 15.55 -2.08 -14.85
CA GLY A 85 16.00 -3.45 -15.12
C GLY A 85 16.29 -3.71 -16.61
N ASP A 86 16.09 -4.95 -17.05
CA ASP A 86 16.34 -5.37 -18.44
C ASP A 86 15.11 -5.12 -19.35
N PRO A 87 15.20 -4.27 -20.41
CA PRO A 87 14.09 -4.01 -21.33
C PRO A 87 13.66 -5.20 -22.20
N TYR A 88 14.45 -6.27 -22.24
CA TYR A 88 14.20 -7.43 -23.10
C TYR A 88 13.74 -8.68 -22.34
N SER A 89 13.66 -8.61 -21.01
CA SER A 89 13.18 -9.71 -20.19
C SER A 89 11.69 -9.96 -20.39
N ASP A 90 11.33 -11.23 -20.54
CA ASP A 90 9.96 -11.70 -20.56
C ASP A 90 9.83 -12.93 -19.66
N TYR A 91 9.25 -12.73 -18.48
CA TYR A 91 9.07 -13.77 -17.46
C TYR A 91 7.66 -14.35 -17.43
N ARG A 92 6.84 -14.05 -18.45
CA ARG A 92 5.50 -14.63 -18.57
C ARG A 92 5.64 -16.13 -18.81
N ASN A 93 4.94 -16.93 -18.00
CA ASN A 93 4.84 -18.36 -18.24
C ASN A 93 3.72 -18.67 -19.26
N SER A 94 3.49 -19.95 -19.57
CA SER A 94 2.46 -20.40 -20.51
C SER A 94 1.00 -20.16 -20.07
N ARG A 95 0.80 -19.54 -18.90
CA ARG A 95 -0.51 -19.11 -18.37
C ARG A 95 -0.55 -17.60 -18.13
N ASP A 96 0.42 -16.87 -18.69
CA ASP A 96 0.64 -15.43 -18.55
C ASP A 96 0.87 -14.91 -17.12
N TYR A 97 1.23 -15.78 -16.17
CA TYR A 97 1.71 -15.36 -14.85
C TYR A 97 3.20 -15.00 -14.89
N ILE A 98 3.59 -14.03 -14.06
CA ILE A 98 4.99 -13.68 -13.80
C ILE A 98 5.40 -14.26 -12.45
N LEU A 99 5.97 -15.47 -12.47
CA LEU A 99 6.37 -16.21 -11.26
C LEU A 99 7.89 -16.37 -11.11
N THR A 100 8.65 -15.79 -12.04
CA THR A 100 10.11 -15.75 -12.04
C THR A 100 10.59 -14.34 -12.38
N GLY A 101 11.91 -14.12 -12.38
CA GLY A 101 12.50 -12.82 -12.66
C GLY A 101 12.48 -11.86 -11.49
N SER A 102 13.12 -10.71 -11.70
CA SER A 102 13.27 -9.67 -10.69
C SER A 102 11.94 -8.98 -10.38
N GLU A 103 11.74 -8.63 -9.13
CA GLU A 103 10.66 -7.73 -8.69
C GLU A 103 11.28 -6.57 -7.95
N TYR A 104 10.76 -5.38 -8.20
CA TYR A 104 11.29 -4.16 -7.66
C TYR A 104 10.21 -3.37 -6.94
N LEU A 105 10.63 -2.57 -5.97
CA LEU A 105 9.83 -1.48 -5.41
C LEU A 105 10.42 -0.17 -5.95
N THR A 106 9.61 0.60 -6.67
CA THR A 106 10.06 1.85 -7.28
C THR A 106 9.24 3.03 -6.78
N VAL A 107 9.94 4.10 -6.44
CA VAL A 107 9.37 5.41 -6.13
C VAL A 107 9.56 6.34 -7.32
N PHE A 108 8.47 6.99 -7.72
CA PHE A 108 8.42 7.92 -8.84
C PHE A 108 8.07 9.31 -8.33
N ASN A 109 8.79 10.31 -8.82
CA ASN A 109 8.44 11.71 -8.57
C ASN A 109 7.35 12.16 -9.56
N GLY A 110 6.31 12.86 -9.09
CA GLY A 110 5.29 13.47 -9.95
C GLY A 110 5.84 14.56 -10.88
N GLU A 111 6.93 15.23 -10.49
CA GLU A 111 7.64 16.26 -11.26
C GLU A 111 9.15 16.21 -10.93
N PRO A 112 10.01 15.69 -11.82
CA PRO A 112 9.87 15.71 -13.28
C PRO A 112 9.39 14.39 -13.92
N ARG A 113 8.53 13.59 -13.26
CA ARG A 113 7.98 12.32 -13.78
C ARG A 113 9.03 11.21 -13.99
N ARG A 114 10.00 11.13 -13.08
CA ARG A 114 11.12 10.19 -13.17
C ARG A 114 11.18 9.23 -11.99
N VAL A 115 11.85 8.11 -12.18
CA VAL A 115 12.28 7.26 -11.05
C VAL A 115 13.15 8.08 -10.09
N MET A 116 12.86 7.96 -8.80
CA MET A 116 13.70 8.48 -7.71
C MET A 116 14.62 7.40 -7.17
N ALA A 117 14.05 6.24 -6.87
CA ALA A 117 14.76 5.10 -6.32
C ALA A 117 14.06 3.80 -6.74
N THR A 118 14.86 2.78 -6.97
CA THR A 118 14.42 1.41 -7.20
C THR A 118 15.26 0.50 -6.32
N VAL A 119 14.58 -0.38 -5.58
CA VAL A 119 15.19 -1.44 -4.79
C VAL A 119 14.53 -2.77 -5.11
N ASP A 120 15.15 -3.88 -4.71
CA ASP A 120 14.49 -5.19 -4.79
C ASP A 120 13.20 -5.18 -3.95
N PHE A 121 12.14 -5.78 -4.51
CA PHE A 121 10.85 -5.84 -3.83
C PHE A 121 10.95 -6.76 -2.62
N VAL A 122 10.66 -6.18 -1.45
CA VAL A 122 10.51 -6.90 -0.20
C VAL A 122 9.05 -6.74 0.26
N PRO A 123 8.34 -7.83 0.57
CA PRO A 123 8.83 -9.21 0.69
C PRO A 123 9.11 -9.91 -0.65
N ALA A 124 10.26 -10.58 -0.78
CA ALA A 124 10.65 -11.27 -2.00
C ALA A 124 9.72 -12.46 -2.33
N ARG A 125 9.58 -12.78 -3.62
CA ARG A 125 8.71 -13.87 -4.11
C ARG A 125 9.04 -15.20 -3.47
N SER A 126 10.33 -15.49 -3.30
CA SER A 126 10.82 -16.78 -2.84
C SER A 126 10.27 -17.94 -3.71
N THR A 127 10.06 -19.12 -3.14
CA THR A 127 9.40 -20.23 -3.86
C THR A 127 7.87 -20.02 -3.85
N VAL A 128 7.21 -20.08 -5.02
CA VAL A 128 5.74 -19.90 -5.13
C VAL A 128 4.98 -20.81 -4.16
N ALA A 129 5.34 -22.09 -4.09
CA ALA A 129 4.73 -23.08 -3.20
C ALA A 129 4.79 -22.72 -1.70
N SER A 130 5.71 -21.84 -1.28
CA SER A 130 5.78 -21.38 0.12
C SER A 130 4.59 -20.50 0.52
N TRP A 131 3.81 -20.01 -0.45
CA TRP A 131 2.61 -19.21 -0.26
C TRP A 131 1.33 -20.05 -0.27
N SER A 132 1.43 -21.37 -0.08
CA SER A 132 0.35 -22.39 -0.01
C SER A 132 -0.36 -22.79 -1.30
N ASP A 133 0.03 -22.21 -2.44
CA ASP A 133 -0.33 -22.71 -3.76
C ASP A 133 0.89 -22.71 -4.68
N ASN A 134 0.83 -23.47 -5.78
CA ASN A 134 1.93 -23.59 -6.74
C ASN A 134 1.60 -22.97 -8.11
N TYR A 135 0.48 -22.25 -8.24
CA TYR A 135 0.00 -21.71 -9.52
C TYR A 135 0.03 -20.19 -9.59
N GLY A 136 0.33 -19.51 -8.49
CA GLY A 136 0.66 -18.08 -8.49
C GLY A 136 -0.41 -17.17 -7.90
N ASN A 137 -1.39 -17.70 -7.17
CA ASN A 137 -2.46 -16.88 -6.60
C ASN A 137 -1.99 -16.13 -5.36
N HIS A 138 -1.72 -16.84 -4.27
CA HIS A 138 -1.45 -16.26 -2.96
C HIS A 138 -0.12 -15.50 -2.90
N VAL A 139 0.88 -15.88 -3.71
CA VAL A 139 2.15 -15.15 -3.83
C VAL A 139 2.00 -13.77 -4.48
N ASN A 140 0.91 -13.53 -5.21
CA ASN A 140 0.63 -12.29 -5.94
C ASN A 140 -0.47 -11.44 -5.28
N CYS A 141 -0.75 -11.70 -4.01
CA CYS A 141 -1.60 -10.90 -3.16
C CYS A 141 -0.77 -9.80 -2.49
N PHE A 142 -0.98 -8.53 -2.86
CA PHE A 142 -0.25 -7.39 -2.31
C PHE A 142 -1.21 -6.37 -1.74
N VAL A 143 -0.80 -5.74 -0.64
CA VAL A 143 -1.46 -4.56 -0.08
C VAL A 143 -0.37 -3.57 0.30
N ALA A 144 -0.62 -2.28 0.15
CA ALA A 144 0.35 -1.24 0.45
C ALA A 144 -0.30 -0.04 1.15
N ALA A 145 0.45 0.63 2.00
CA ALA A 145 0.04 1.87 2.64
C ALA A 145 1.25 2.75 2.98
N VAL A 146 0.96 3.98 3.40
CA VAL A 146 1.93 4.88 4.00
C VAL A 146 1.63 4.99 5.49
N ALA A 147 2.66 4.91 6.33
CA ALA A 147 2.57 4.96 7.79
C ALA A 147 3.69 5.81 8.39
N TYR A 148 3.42 6.47 9.51
CA TYR A 148 4.38 7.20 10.32
C TYR A 148 4.82 6.34 11.51
N VAL A 149 5.61 5.31 11.19
CA VAL A 149 6.17 4.34 12.16
C VAL A 149 7.42 4.86 12.90
N ASP A 150 7.85 6.09 12.61
CA ASP A 150 8.91 6.78 13.35
C ASP A 150 8.48 8.25 13.58
N ASP A 151 9.09 8.93 14.55
CA ASP A 151 8.71 10.29 14.98
C ASP A 151 8.85 11.38 13.89
N ARG A 152 9.22 11.00 12.67
CA ARG A 152 9.68 11.94 11.66
C ARG A 152 9.05 11.64 10.31
N ARG A 153 9.23 10.46 9.72
CA ARG A 153 9.13 10.17 8.27
C ARG A 153 7.91 9.33 7.94
N SER A 154 7.26 9.68 6.84
CA SER A 154 6.38 8.76 6.12
C SER A 154 7.22 7.56 5.64
N SER A 155 6.69 6.37 5.90
CA SER A 155 7.27 5.11 5.49
C SER A 155 6.29 4.37 4.57
N LEU A 156 6.83 3.70 3.56
CA LEU A 156 6.04 2.85 2.69
C LEU A 156 5.97 1.45 3.30
N ILE A 157 4.76 0.97 3.50
CA ILE A 157 4.46 -0.36 4.01
C ILE A 157 4.02 -1.21 2.83
N MET A 158 4.75 -2.30 2.57
CA MET A 158 4.41 -3.29 1.56
C MET A 158 4.12 -4.63 2.23
N ASP A 159 2.95 -5.18 1.95
CA ASP A 159 2.55 -6.52 2.36
C ASP A 159 2.51 -7.47 1.16
N ARG A 160 2.83 -8.74 1.42
CA ARG A 160 2.70 -9.84 0.48
C ARG A 160 2.12 -11.04 1.17
N GLY A 161 1.05 -11.58 0.59
CA GLY A 161 0.32 -12.72 1.09
C GLY A 161 -0.52 -12.38 2.33
N TYR A 162 -1.79 -12.74 2.29
CA TYR A 162 -2.69 -12.59 3.44
C TYR A 162 -3.49 -13.87 3.73
N TYR A 163 -3.58 -14.80 2.76
CA TYR A 163 -4.23 -16.09 2.94
C TYR A 163 -3.43 -17.06 3.82
N THR A 164 -2.10 -17.02 3.78
CA THR A 164 -1.24 -17.95 4.52
C THR A 164 -0.03 -17.27 5.13
N ARG A 165 1.04 -17.10 4.36
CA ARG A 165 2.18 -16.30 4.77
C ARG A 165 1.79 -14.84 4.70
N HIS A 166 2.12 -14.08 5.75
CA HIS A 166 1.86 -12.66 5.89
C HIS A 166 3.18 -11.96 6.21
N LEU A 167 3.58 -11.00 5.38
CA LEU A 167 4.88 -10.37 5.48
C LEU A 167 4.78 -8.89 5.21
N ILE A 168 5.05 -8.11 6.24
CA ILE A 168 5.11 -6.66 6.15
C ILE A 168 6.58 -6.25 6.12
N ALA A 169 6.96 -5.39 5.18
CA ALA A 169 8.29 -4.80 5.11
C ALA A 169 8.28 -3.37 5.66
N HIS A 170 8.88 -3.19 6.83
CA HIS A 170 9.43 -1.92 7.33
C HIS A 170 10.70 -2.24 8.12
N HIS A 171 11.88 -2.03 7.54
CA HIS A 171 13.22 -2.33 8.11
C HIS A 171 13.45 -3.74 8.72
N GLN A 172 12.44 -4.61 8.83
CA GLN A 172 12.47 -5.94 9.44
C GLN A 172 11.40 -6.85 8.82
N HIS A 173 11.69 -8.16 8.82
CA HIS A 173 10.80 -9.22 8.35
C HIS A 173 10.02 -9.83 9.54
N LEU A 174 8.69 -9.76 9.50
CA LEU A 174 7.84 -10.49 10.44
C LEU A 174 7.34 -11.82 9.87
N GLU A 175 8.16 -12.87 9.92
CA GLU A 175 7.65 -14.25 9.88
C GLU A 175 7.24 -14.67 11.29
N LYS A 176 5.99 -14.45 11.68
CA LYS A 176 5.45 -15.04 12.92
C LYS A 176 4.23 -15.89 12.60
N SER A 177 4.31 -17.18 12.91
CA SER A 177 3.24 -18.17 12.63
C SER A 177 1.87 -17.80 13.20
N LYS A 178 1.80 -16.97 14.25
CA LYS A 178 0.54 -16.45 14.82
C LYS A 178 -0.16 -15.43 13.92
N TYR A 179 0.59 -14.69 13.11
CA TYR A 179 0.11 -13.62 12.24
C TYR A 179 -0.18 -14.11 10.81
N ALA A 180 0.19 -15.36 10.53
CA ALA A 180 -0.20 -16.05 9.31
C ALA A 180 -1.73 -16.11 9.17
N SER A 181 -2.21 -15.98 7.94
CA SER A 181 -3.63 -16.06 7.56
C SER A 181 -4.56 -15.03 8.22
N GLN A 182 -4.04 -13.96 8.84
CA GLN A 182 -4.87 -12.94 9.50
C GLN A 182 -5.21 -11.76 8.59
N GLY A 183 -4.39 -11.47 7.57
CA GLY A 183 -4.52 -10.26 6.77
C GLY A 183 -5.77 -10.23 5.89
N ASN A 184 -6.29 -9.04 5.61
CA ASN A 184 -7.39 -8.81 4.68
C ASN A 184 -6.87 -8.36 3.31
N ARG A 185 -7.78 -8.19 2.34
CA ARG A 185 -7.50 -7.53 1.06
C ARG A 185 -7.32 -6.01 1.15
N GLN A 186 -7.03 -5.51 2.35
CA GLN A 186 -6.83 -4.11 2.68
C GLN A 186 -6.06 -3.99 4.01
N MET A 187 -5.52 -2.81 4.29
CA MET A 187 -4.91 -2.46 5.58
C MET A 187 -5.43 -1.09 6.03
N SER A 188 -5.46 -0.89 7.34
CA SER A 188 -5.70 0.39 8.00
C SER A 188 -4.45 0.76 8.79
N ILE A 189 -4.12 2.04 8.80
CA ILE A 189 -2.93 2.57 9.45
C ILE A 189 -3.37 3.63 10.46
N GLY A 190 -2.77 3.61 11.65
CA GLY A 190 -3.04 4.62 12.67
C GLY A 190 -2.48 4.24 14.03
N ASP A 191 -2.23 5.27 14.83
CA ASP A 191 -1.81 5.19 16.23
C ASP A 191 -2.96 4.65 17.11
N VAL A 192 -3.03 3.33 17.25
CA VAL A 192 -4.03 2.65 18.08
C VAL A 192 -3.56 2.52 19.53
N ASP A 193 -2.28 2.76 19.75
CA ASP A 193 -1.54 2.50 20.96
C ASP A 193 -1.28 3.77 21.81
N GLU A 194 -1.45 4.94 21.20
CA GLU A 194 -1.25 6.30 21.71
C GLU A 194 0.22 6.65 22.00
N ASP A 195 1.15 6.17 21.15
CA ASP A 195 2.59 6.50 21.26
C ASP A 195 3.10 7.50 20.21
N GLU A 196 2.19 8.12 19.46
CA GLU A 196 2.44 9.05 18.35
C GLU A 196 3.01 8.39 17.08
N LYS A 197 3.03 7.06 17.00
CA LYS A 197 3.45 6.30 15.82
C LYS A 197 2.32 5.42 15.31
N ASP A 198 2.36 5.14 14.02
CA ASP A 198 1.30 4.39 13.36
C ASP A 198 1.54 2.87 13.46
N GLU A 199 0.52 2.13 13.90
CA GLU A 199 0.45 0.68 13.77
C GLU A 199 -0.10 0.26 12.40
N ILE A 200 0.18 -0.99 12.03
CA ILE A 200 -0.32 -1.62 10.81
C ILE A 200 -1.43 -2.62 11.17
N CYS A 201 -2.68 -2.18 11.05
CA CYS A 201 -3.86 -3.02 11.23
C CYS A 201 -4.22 -3.70 9.90
N ASN A 202 -3.95 -5.00 9.81
CA ASN A 202 -4.25 -5.79 8.62
C ASN A 202 -5.13 -6.99 9.00
N GLY A 203 -6.42 -6.85 8.72
CA GLY A 203 -7.44 -7.85 9.00
C GLY A 203 -7.54 -8.20 10.48
N ALA A 204 -7.41 -9.49 10.80
CA ALA A 204 -7.52 -10.04 12.14
C ALA A 204 -6.26 -9.88 13.01
N SER A 205 -5.34 -9.00 12.62
CA SER A 205 -4.11 -8.71 13.36
C SER A 205 -3.64 -7.27 13.21
N ALA A 206 -2.82 -6.84 14.17
CA ALA A 206 -2.07 -5.59 14.11
C ALA A 206 -0.58 -5.81 14.40
N ILE A 207 0.26 -5.02 13.74
CA ILE A 207 1.71 -4.98 13.89
C ILE A 207 2.10 -3.60 14.40
N ASP A 208 3.00 -3.58 15.38
CA ASP A 208 3.54 -2.37 16.03
C ASP A 208 4.38 -1.54 15.06
N ASP A 209 4.55 -0.26 15.36
CA ASP A 209 5.47 0.67 14.69
C ASP A 209 6.90 0.09 14.54
N ASP A 210 7.36 -0.63 15.57
CA ASP A 210 8.68 -1.24 15.64
C ASP A 210 8.80 -2.58 14.89
N GLY A 211 7.72 -3.01 14.24
CA GLY A 211 7.63 -4.28 13.53
C GLY A 211 7.52 -5.48 14.46
N ARG A 212 7.10 -5.33 15.72
CA ARG A 212 6.63 -6.45 16.56
C ARG A 212 5.15 -6.68 16.30
N GLY A 213 4.65 -7.81 16.77
CA GLY A 213 3.23 -8.10 16.58
C GLY A 213 2.48 -7.61 17.81
N LEU A 214 1.48 -6.77 17.61
CA LEU A 214 0.64 -6.22 18.68
C LEU A 214 -0.41 -7.25 19.12
N TYR A 215 -1.28 -7.66 18.19
CA TYR A 215 -2.20 -8.78 18.42
C TYR A 215 -2.52 -9.56 17.15
N ALA A 216 -2.98 -10.80 17.33
CA ALA A 216 -3.53 -11.63 16.27
C ALA A 216 -4.67 -12.46 16.86
N LYS A 217 -5.88 -12.32 16.29
CA LYS A 217 -7.12 -12.86 16.84
C LYS A 217 -7.36 -14.33 16.50
N GLY A 218 -6.65 -14.85 15.50
CA GLY A 218 -6.84 -16.21 15.02
C GLY A 218 -8.19 -16.42 14.31
N LYS A 219 -8.78 -15.34 13.78
CA LYS A 219 -10.11 -15.36 13.14
C LYS A 219 -10.04 -15.54 11.61
N GLY A 220 -8.83 -15.48 11.06
CA GLY A 220 -8.59 -15.60 9.63
C GLY A 220 -8.81 -14.29 8.89
N TYR A 221 -8.61 -14.32 7.58
CA TYR A 221 -8.83 -13.17 6.72
C TYR A 221 -10.32 -12.82 6.53
N GLY A 222 -10.55 -11.63 6.00
CA GLY A 222 -11.82 -11.11 5.51
C GLY A 222 -11.63 -10.08 4.39
N ASP A 223 -12.74 -9.48 3.99
CA ASP A 223 -12.83 -8.65 2.77
C ASP A 223 -13.17 -7.18 3.06
N ALA A 224 -13.42 -6.82 4.33
CA ALA A 224 -13.67 -5.44 4.75
C ALA A 224 -13.09 -5.15 6.15
N LEU A 225 -12.44 -4.00 6.30
CA LEU A 225 -11.82 -3.51 7.55
C LEU A 225 -12.10 -2.00 7.69
N HIS A 226 -12.52 -1.57 8.87
CA HIS A 226 -12.74 -0.16 9.21
C HIS A 226 -12.08 0.09 10.55
N MET A 227 -11.29 1.16 10.64
CA MET A 227 -10.60 1.55 11.87
C MET A 227 -10.78 3.04 12.07
N THR A 228 -11.32 3.42 13.23
CA THR A 228 -11.52 4.80 13.68
C THR A 228 -11.99 4.74 15.14
N ASP A 229 -12.15 5.88 15.79
CA ASP A 229 -13.01 6.02 16.96
C ASP A 229 -14.47 5.75 16.56
N ILE A 230 -14.94 4.51 16.72
CA ILE A 230 -16.30 4.06 16.32
C ILE A 230 -17.25 4.23 17.51
N ASP A 231 -16.77 3.91 18.71
CA ASP A 231 -17.47 4.09 19.97
C ASP A 231 -16.80 5.22 20.78
N PRO A 232 -17.23 6.48 20.63
CA PRO A 232 -16.57 7.63 21.27
C PRO A 232 -16.72 7.67 22.79
N ASP A 233 -17.56 6.80 23.38
CA ASP A 233 -17.67 6.64 24.82
C ASP A 233 -16.58 5.68 25.38
N ARG A 234 -15.84 5.01 24.49
CA ARG A 234 -14.69 4.17 24.80
C ARG A 234 -13.41 4.90 24.40
N PRO A 235 -12.44 5.08 25.32
CA PRO A 235 -11.13 5.61 24.94
C PRO A 235 -10.39 4.68 23.97
N GLY A 236 -9.80 5.27 22.92
CA GLY A 236 -9.03 4.58 21.89
C GLY A 236 -9.77 4.48 20.56
N GLN A 237 -9.20 3.74 19.62
CA GLN A 237 -9.82 3.42 18.33
C GLN A 237 -10.39 2.00 18.36
N GLU A 238 -11.43 1.73 17.57
CA GLU A 238 -11.92 0.39 17.31
C GLU A 238 -11.67 -0.05 15.87
N VAL A 239 -11.62 -1.36 15.70
CA VAL A 239 -11.57 -2.03 14.41
C VAL A 239 -12.84 -2.84 14.22
N TRP A 240 -13.60 -2.51 13.17
CA TRP A 240 -14.73 -3.30 12.68
C TRP A 240 -14.34 -4.08 11.43
N GLN A 241 -14.57 -5.39 11.42
CA GLN A 241 -14.29 -6.24 10.27
C GLN A 241 -15.24 -7.42 10.13
N CYS A 242 -15.33 -7.94 8.90
CA CYS A 242 -15.90 -9.25 8.61
C CYS A 242 -14.79 -10.30 8.44
N TYR A 243 -15.15 -11.59 8.54
CA TYR A 243 -14.24 -12.72 8.36
C TYR A 243 -14.80 -13.72 7.33
N GLU A 244 -13.92 -14.34 6.55
CA GLU A 244 -14.28 -15.31 5.49
C GLU A 244 -13.90 -16.76 5.87
N SER A 245 -12.96 -16.92 6.80
CA SER A 245 -12.46 -18.22 7.23
C SER A 245 -13.43 -18.96 8.17
N THR A 246 -14.48 -19.59 7.62
CA THR A 246 -15.55 -20.30 8.37
C THR A 246 -15.04 -21.22 9.49
N GLY A 247 -13.93 -21.91 9.29
CA GLY A 247 -13.30 -22.80 10.28
C GLY A 247 -12.58 -22.08 11.43
N LEU A 248 -12.31 -20.78 11.31
CA LEU A 248 -11.54 -19.97 12.27
C LEU A 248 -12.42 -18.99 13.05
N TYR A 249 -13.43 -18.39 12.42
CA TYR A 249 -14.22 -17.35 13.08
C TYR A 249 -15.39 -17.89 13.92
N GLY A 250 -15.78 -19.16 13.75
CA GLY A 250 -16.87 -19.80 14.49
C GLY A 250 -18.23 -19.14 14.19
N GLN A 251 -18.91 -18.63 15.22
CA GLN A 251 -20.19 -17.93 15.05
C GLN A 251 -20.02 -16.40 14.85
N THR A 252 -18.78 -15.90 14.87
CA THR A 252 -18.46 -14.48 14.82
C THR A 252 -17.99 -14.10 13.42
N GLY A 253 -18.87 -14.08 12.43
CA GLY A 253 -18.54 -13.68 11.05
C GLY A 253 -18.20 -12.19 10.89
N LEU A 254 -18.45 -11.38 11.92
CA LEU A 254 -18.10 -9.97 12.01
C LEU A 254 -17.84 -9.59 13.47
N ALA A 255 -16.92 -8.65 13.71
CA ALA A 255 -16.63 -8.16 15.06
C ALA A 255 -16.18 -6.70 15.05
N LEU A 256 -16.60 -5.97 16.08
CA LEU A 256 -15.96 -4.75 16.57
C LEU A 256 -15.00 -5.15 17.69
N HIS A 257 -13.80 -4.58 17.71
CA HIS A 257 -12.82 -4.82 18.76
C HIS A 257 -11.94 -3.61 19.00
N ASP A 258 -11.30 -3.59 20.16
CA ASP A 258 -10.33 -2.57 20.50
C ASP A 258 -9.12 -2.62 19.57
N GLY A 259 -8.73 -1.46 19.03
CA GLY A 259 -7.63 -1.33 18.08
C GLY A 259 -6.26 -1.62 18.69
N LYS A 260 -6.07 -1.43 20.01
CA LYS A 260 -4.79 -1.73 20.68
C LYS A 260 -4.64 -3.21 21.05
N THR A 261 -5.72 -3.83 21.50
CA THR A 261 -5.67 -5.10 22.24
C THR A 261 -6.34 -6.28 21.55
N GLY A 262 -7.15 -6.05 20.50
CA GLY A 262 -7.68 -7.12 19.63
C GLY A 262 -9.03 -7.70 20.02
#